data_AF-A0A645IRN6-F1
#
_entry.id   AF-A0A645IRN6-F1
#
_cell.length_a   1.000
_cell.length_b   1.000
_cell.length_c   1.000
_cell.angle_alpha   90.00
_cell.angle_beta   90.00
_cell.angle_gamma   90.00
#
_symmetry.space_group_name_H-M   'P 1'
#
loop_
_entity.id
_entity.type
_entity.pdbx_description
1 polymer ?
#
loop_
_entity_poly.entity_id
_entity_poly.type
_entity_poly.pdbx_seq_one_letter_code
_entity_poly.pdbx_strand_id
1 'polypeptide(L)'
;MTWTDKAGAANGGNCYNCHQISKQEISFGTLGPSLYQYGKIRGIVDPNSAEAKAIVEYTWGKIWNAKAYNACSGMPRFGHEKILTEGQVRDLVALLVDPKSPVNK
;
A
#
# COMPACT_ATOMS: atom_id res chain seq x y z
N MET A 1 4.13 11.91 -10.95
CA MET A 1 4.17 13.10 -11.81
C MET A 1 5.27 12.88 -12.82
N THR A 2 4.95 13.09 -14.08
CA THR A 2 5.87 13.02 -15.22
C THR A 2 5.96 14.41 -15.86
N TRP A 3 6.86 14.57 -16.83
CA TRP A 3 7.05 15.82 -17.55
C TRP A 3 5.83 16.27 -18.37
N THR A 4 4.85 15.37 -18.60
CA THR A 4 3.59 15.68 -19.29
C THR A 4 2.45 16.05 -18.35
N ASP A 5 2.59 15.80 -17.04
CA ASP A 5 1.52 16.08 -16.08
C ASP A 5 1.38 17.59 -15.84
N LYS A 6 0.14 18.06 -15.70
CA LYS A 6 -0.13 19.46 -15.39
C LYS A 6 0.42 19.81 -14.00
N ALA A 7 0.90 21.04 -13.84
CA ALA A 7 1.33 21.55 -12.53
C ALA A 7 0.18 21.44 -11.51
N GLY A 8 0.49 20.96 -10.31
CA GLY A 8 -0.49 20.76 -9.23
C GLY A 8 -1.32 19.47 -9.32
N ALA A 9 -1.12 18.62 -10.34
CA ALA A 9 -1.76 17.32 -10.39
C ALA A 9 -1.32 16.44 -9.20
N ALA A 10 -2.27 15.67 -8.65
CA ALA A 10 -1.98 14.76 -7.55
C ALA A 10 -1.12 13.58 -8.03
N ASN A 11 -0.12 13.20 -7.23
CA ASN A 11 0.60 11.95 -7.43
C ASN A 11 -0.22 10.75 -6.96
N GLY A 12 -0.23 9.68 -7.76
CA GLY A 12 -0.80 8.39 -7.40
C GLY A 12 0.27 7.37 -7.00
N GLY A 13 -0.14 6.33 -6.27
CA GLY A 13 0.72 5.20 -5.91
C GLY A 13 0.87 4.14 -7.01
N ASN A 14 -0.04 4.11 -7.99
CA ASN A 14 -0.08 3.11 -9.08
C ASN A 14 0.04 1.65 -8.61
N CYS A 15 -0.51 1.34 -7.44
CA CYS A 15 -0.33 0.05 -6.76
C CYS A 15 -0.81 -1.14 -7.62
N TYR A 16 -1.92 -0.96 -8.36
CA TYR A 16 -2.45 -1.99 -9.26
C TYR A 16 -1.51 -2.36 -10.40
N ASN A 17 -0.60 -1.47 -10.83
CA ASN A 17 0.38 -1.80 -11.88
C ASN A 17 1.36 -2.91 -11.46
N CYS A 18 1.46 -3.20 -10.17
CA CYS A 18 2.38 -4.19 -9.62
C CYS A 18 1.72 -5.28 -8.78
N HIS A 19 0.53 -5.02 -8.22
CA HIS A 19 -0.13 -5.88 -7.25
C HIS A 19 -1.59 -6.11 -7.59
N GLN A 20 -2.06 -7.35 -7.44
CA GLN A 20 -3.48 -7.61 -7.22
C GLN A 20 -3.89 -7.08 -5.84
N ILE A 21 -4.97 -6.31 -5.74
CA ILE A 21 -5.42 -5.70 -4.46
C ILE A 21 -6.84 -6.13 -4.10
N SER A 22 -7.81 -5.95 -4.98
CA SER A 22 -9.16 -6.47 -4.80
C SER A 22 -9.42 -7.66 -5.73
N LYS A 23 -10.45 -8.46 -5.42
CA LYS A 23 -10.87 -9.58 -6.28
C LYS A 23 -11.62 -9.11 -7.54
N GLN A 24 -12.32 -7.98 -7.43
CA GLN A 24 -13.19 -7.44 -8.47
C GLN A 24 -12.39 -6.71 -9.56
N GLU A 25 -11.25 -6.12 -9.21
CA GLU A 25 -10.36 -5.51 -10.20
C GLU A 25 -9.57 -6.59 -10.94
N ILE A 26 -9.75 -6.64 -12.27
CA ILE A 26 -9.12 -7.62 -13.16
C ILE A 26 -7.84 -7.06 -13.80
N SER A 27 -7.65 -5.74 -13.79
CA SER A 27 -6.47 -5.06 -14.33
C SER A 27 -5.45 -4.84 -13.23
N PHE A 28 -4.52 -5.79 -13.09
CA PHE A 28 -3.40 -5.70 -12.15
C PHE A 28 -2.12 -6.32 -12.69
N GLY A 29 -0.98 -5.87 -12.17
CA GLY A 29 0.33 -6.44 -12.45
C GLY A 29 0.75 -7.50 -11.43
N THR A 30 1.86 -8.17 -11.74
CA THR A 30 2.41 -9.30 -10.98
C THR A 30 3.89 -9.13 -10.63
N LEU A 31 4.42 -7.90 -10.76
CA LEU A 31 5.80 -7.58 -10.35
C LEU A 31 6.00 -7.72 -8.84
N GLY A 32 4.97 -7.37 -8.06
CA GLY A 32 4.91 -7.59 -6.63
C GLY A 32 3.96 -8.74 -6.27
N PRO A 33 3.98 -9.21 -5.02
CA PRO A 33 3.04 -10.24 -4.56
C PRO A 33 1.61 -9.72 -4.58
N SER A 34 0.64 -10.64 -4.65
CA SER A 34 -0.77 -10.29 -4.42
C SER A 34 -0.95 -9.72 -3.00
N LEU A 35 -1.73 -8.65 -2.91
CA LEU A 35 -2.19 -8.00 -1.69
C LEU A 35 -3.68 -8.27 -1.44
N TYR A 36 -4.32 -9.14 -2.24
CA TYR A 36 -5.68 -9.56 -1.98
C TYR A 36 -5.78 -10.23 -0.60
N GLN A 37 -6.79 -9.83 0.17
CA GLN A 37 -7.01 -10.28 1.56
C GLN A 37 -5.84 -9.97 2.51
N TYR A 38 -5.02 -8.94 2.24
CA TYR A 38 -3.79 -8.62 2.98
C TYR A 38 -3.97 -8.65 4.51
N GLY A 39 -4.96 -7.92 5.03
CA GLY A 39 -5.25 -7.86 6.47
C GLY A 39 -5.88 -9.15 6.98
N LYS A 40 -6.80 -9.73 6.21
CA LYS A 40 -7.52 -10.98 6.56
C LYS A 40 -6.57 -12.16 6.72
N ILE A 41 -5.64 -12.39 5.79
CA ILE A 41 -4.67 -13.50 5.88
C ILE A 41 -3.63 -13.28 6.98
N ARG A 42 -3.51 -12.05 7.49
CA ARG A 42 -2.64 -11.68 8.61
C ARG A 42 -3.39 -11.64 9.94
N GLY A 43 -4.66 -12.03 9.97
CA GLY A 43 -5.46 -12.11 11.19
C GLY A 43 -5.86 -10.78 11.80
N ILE A 44 -5.83 -9.68 11.03
CA ILE A 44 -6.23 -8.36 11.53
C ILE A 44 -7.75 -8.31 11.66
N VAL A 45 -8.24 -8.24 12.90
CA VAL A 45 -9.66 -8.03 13.25
C VAL A 45 -9.94 -6.59 13.64
N ASP A 46 -8.98 -5.92 14.28
CA ASP A 46 -9.00 -4.47 14.54
C ASP A 46 -7.60 -3.91 14.29
N PRO A 47 -7.40 -3.01 13.31
CA PRO A 47 -6.09 -2.46 13.01
C PRO A 47 -5.52 -1.55 14.13
N ASN A 48 -6.34 -1.14 15.10
CA ASN A 48 -5.89 -0.33 16.24
C ASN A 48 -5.51 -1.18 17.46
N SER A 49 -5.67 -2.50 17.38
CA SER A 49 -5.38 -3.40 18.49
C SER A 49 -3.86 -3.58 18.70
N ALA A 50 -3.47 -4.00 19.91
CA ALA A 50 -2.08 -4.27 20.22
C ALA A 50 -1.50 -5.41 19.37
N GLU A 51 -2.33 -6.40 19.04
CA GLU A 51 -1.98 -7.58 18.24
C GLU A 51 -1.69 -7.20 16.77
N ALA A 52 -2.43 -6.23 16.22
CA ALA A 52 -2.26 -5.79 14.84
C ALA A 52 -1.14 -4.77 14.66
N LYS A 53 -0.73 -4.06 15.73
CA LYS A 53 0.20 -2.93 15.70
C LYS A 53 1.45 -3.18 14.86
N ALA A 54 2.14 -4.29 15.09
CA ALA A 54 3.38 -4.61 14.38
C ALA A 54 3.17 -4.76 12.85
N ILE A 55 2.03 -5.32 12.44
CA ILE A 55 1.71 -5.48 11.01
C ILE A 55 1.32 -4.13 10.39
N VAL A 56 0.57 -3.29 11.12
CA VAL A 56 0.20 -1.95 10.63
C VAL A 56 1.44 -1.07 10.47
N GLU A 57 2.34 -1.06 11.45
CA GLU A 57 3.62 -0.33 11.38
C GLU A 57 4.52 -0.87 10.27
N TYR A 58 4.58 -2.19 10.08
CA TYR A 58 5.29 -2.79 8.94
C TYR A 58 4.67 -2.35 7.60
N THR A 59 3.34 -2.36 7.49
CA THR A 59 2.64 -1.97 6.25
C THR A 59 2.92 -0.52 5.91
N TRP A 60 2.85 0.36 6.92
CA TRP A 60 3.26 1.77 6.80
C TRP A 60 4.70 1.88 6.32
N GLY A 61 5.64 1.23 7.01
CA GLY A 61 7.06 1.29 6.69
C GLY A 61 7.37 0.77 5.28
N LYS A 62 6.70 -0.28 4.83
CA LYS A 62 6.84 -0.80 3.45
C LYS A 62 6.38 0.19 2.40
N ILE A 63 5.27 0.90 2.61
CA ILE A 63 4.79 1.93 1.68
C ILE A 63 5.69 3.17 1.74
N TRP A 64 6.08 3.58 2.95
CA TRP A 64 6.89 4.77 3.17
C TRP A 64 8.29 4.66 2.56
N ASN A 65 8.99 3.55 2.86
CA ASN A 65 10.33 3.25 2.37
C ASN A 65 10.53 1.73 2.25
N ALA A 66 10.08 1.15 1.15
CA ALA A 66 10.19 -0.29 0.88
C ALA A 66 11.62 -0.84 1.00
N LYS A 67 12.63 -0.01 0.69
CA LYS A 67 14.05 -0.38 0.69
C LYS A 67 14.66 -0.46 2.10
N ALA A 68 14.02 0.11 3.11
CA ALA A 68 14.42 -0.06 4.50
C ALA A 68 14.17 -1.48 5.03
N TYR A 69 13.23 -2.21 4.42
CA TYR A 69 12.85 -3.58 4.81
C TYR A 69 13.37 -4.65 3.85
N ASN A 70 13.72 -4.27 2.63
CA ASN A 70 14.33 -5.16 1.66
C ASN A 70 15.25 -4.35 0.75
N ALA A 71 16.56 -4.55 0.88
CA ALA A 71 17.55 -3.83 0.09
C ALA A 71 17.26 -4.01 -1.41
N CYS A 72 17.37 -2.92 -2.16
CA CYS A 72 17.13 -2.92 -3.61
C CYS A 72 15.72 -3.38 -4.05
N SER A 73 14.71 -3.33 -3.17
CA SER A 73 13.32 -3.57 -3.57
C SER A 73 12.91 -2.74 -4.79
N GLY A 74 12.21 -3.37 -5.74
CA GLY A 74 11.64 -2.71 -6.92
C GLY A 74 10.45 -1.79 -6.60
N MET A 75 9.91 -1.83 -5.39
CA MET A 75 8.84 -0.95 -4.95
C MET A 75 9.38 0.47 -4.68
N PRO A 76 8.74 1.55 -5.17
CA PRO A 76 9.15 2.92 -4.88
C PRO A 76 9.14 3.25 -3.38
N ARG A 77 9.98 4.22 -2.99
CA ARG A 77 10.06 4.74 -1.61
C ARG A 77 9.10 5.93 -1.45
N PHE A 78 7.79 5.66 -1.50
CA PHE A 78 6.77 6.70 -1.77
C PHE A 78 6.79 7.88 -0.80
N GLY A 79 6.86 7.62 0.51
CA GLY A 79 6.88 8.69 1.52
C GLY A 79 8.25 9.36 1.61
N HIS A 80 9.32 8.56 1.61
CA HIS A 80 10.69 9.06 1.72
C HIS A 80 11.09 9.97 0.54
N GLU A 81 10.65 9.64 -0.68
CA GLU A 81 10.88 10.44 -1.90
C GLU A 81 9.77 11.49 -2.14
N LYS A 82 8.86 11.68 -1.18
CA LYS A 82 7.77 12.68 -1.23
C LYS A 82 6.85 12.52 -2.45
N ILE A 83 6.72 11.30 -2.96
CA ILE A 83 5.78 10.97 -4.04
C ILE A 83 4.35 11.01 -3.49
N LEU A 84 4.13 10.43 -2.32
CA LEU A 84 2.85 10.45 -1.61
C LEU A 84 2.96 11.24 -0.31
N THR A 85 1.88 11.92 0.07
CA THR A 85 1.77 12.58 1.38
C THR A 85 1.54 11.56 2.49
N GLU A 86 1.77 11.98 3.74
CA GLU A 86 1.45 11.17 4.92
C GLU A 86 -0.01 10.71 4.94
N GLY A 87 -0.94 11.61 4.59
CA GLY A 87 -2.37 11.28 4.49
C GLY A 87 -2.64 10.19 3.45
N GLN A 88 -2.07 10.32 2.25
CA GLN A 88 -2.23 9.30 1.21
C GLN A 88 -1.65 7.94 1.63
N VAL A 89 -0.50 7.93 2.30
CA VAL A 89 0.09 6.68 2.83
C VAL A 89 -0.83 6.06 3.89
N ARG A 90 -1.38 6.87 4.80
CA ARG A 90 -2.35 6.41 5.80
C ARG A 90 -3.57 5.76 5.18
N ASP A 91 -4.13 6.37 4.15
CA ASP A 91 -5.31 5.86 3.45
C ASP A 91 -4.99 4.53 2.73
N LEU A 92 -3.80 4.40 2.16
CA LEU A 92 -3.35 3.15 1.54
C LEU A 92 -3.10 2.04 2.58
N VAL A 93 -2.58 2.37 3.76
CA VAL A 93 -2.47 1.40 4.86
C VAL A 93 -3.86 0.94 5.26
N ALA A 94 -4.81 1.86 5.49
CA ALA A 94 -6.18 1.54 5.84
C ALA A 94 -6.85 0.64 4.79
N LEU A 95 -6.65 0.91 3.50
CA LEU A 95 -7.12 0.05 2.40
C LEU A 95 -6.66 -1.41 2.56
N LEU A 96 -5.43 -1.65 3.03
CA LEU A 96 -4.87 -3.00 3.16
C LEU A 96 -5.26 -3.68 4.48
N VAL A 97 -5.35 -2.93 5.59
CA VAL A 97 -5.49 -3.51 6.93
C VAL A 97 -6.91 -3.47 7.50
N ASP A 98 -7.78 -2.57 7.03
CA ASP A 98 -9.14 -2.43 7.56
C ASP A 98 -10.01 -3.65 7.16
N PRO A 99 -10.62 -4.40 8.10
CA PRO A 99 -11.54 -5.48 7.80
C PRO A 99 -12.78 -5.07 6.98
N LYS A 100 -13.14 -3.78 7.01
CA LYS A 100 -14.24 -3.20 6.21
C LYS A 100 -13.83 -2.90 4.78
N SER A 101 -12.53 -2.82 4.49
CA SER A 101 -12.01 -2.61 3.13
C SER A 101 -12.49 -3.70 2.16
N PRO A 102 -12.82 -3.37 0.90
CA PRO A 102 -13.14 -4.36 -0.13
C PRO A 102 -11.99 -5.34 -0.40
N VAL A 103 -10.75 -4.96 -0.09
CA VAL A 103 -9.56 -5.83 -0.18
C VAL A 103 -9.68 -7.06 0.71
N ASN A 104 -10.34 -6.92 1.86
CA ASN A 104 -10.41 -7.93 2.92
C ASN A 104 -11.75 -8.68 2.96
N LYS A 105 -12.57 -8.60 1.89
CA LYS A 105 -13.82 -9.35 1.76
C LYS A 105 -13.58 -10.75 1.16
#